data_AF-A0A2N8M7D9-F1
#
_entry.id   AF-A0A2N8M7D9-F1
#
_cell.length_a   1.000
_cell.length_b   1.000
_cell.length_c   1.000
_cell.angle_alpha   90.00
_cell.angle_beta   90.00
_cell.angle_gamma   90.00
#
_symmetry.space_group_name_H-M   'P 1'
#
loop_
_entity.id
_entity.type
_entity.pdbx_description
1 polymer ?
#
loop_
_entity_poly.entity_id
_entity_poly.type
_entity_poly.pdbx_seq_one_letter_code
_entity_poly.pdbx_strand_id
1 'polypeptide(L)'
;MSQNRVFDDFARLVTDASEVAQGVRREAETAMKSQLERLLATMDVVTREEFEAVKQMAAKARDDNKKLSQRVAALEAAIKPEPTGSGG
;
A
#
# COMPACT_ATOMS: atom_id res chain seq x y z
N MET A 1 14.26 -63.32 15.93
CA MET A 1 13.32 -62.57 15.06
C MET A 1 12.58 -61.50 15.85
N SER A 2 13.27 -60.47 16.36
CA SER A 2 12.65 -59.45 17.25
C SER A 2 13.06 -58.01 16.95
N GLN A 3 14.05 -57.78 16.07
CA GLN A 3 14.56 -56.44 15.76
C GLN A 3 13.71 -55.66 14.74
N ASN A 4 12.86 -56.34 13.97
CA ASN A 4 12.02 -55.70 12.95
C ASN A 4 10.82 -54.92 13.50
N ARG A 5 10.26 -55.27 14.67
CA ARG A 5 9.00 -54.66 15.15
C ARG A 5 9.16 -53.21 15.60
N VAL A 6 10.23 -52.90 16.33
CA VAL A 6 10.49 -51.52 16.82
C VAL A 6 10.77 -50.56 15.65
N PHE A 7 11.44 -51.05 14.60
CA PHE A 7 11.72 -50.26 13.41
C PHE A 7 10.46 -50.03 12.56
N ASP A 8 9.57 -51.02 12.49
CA ASP A 8 8.28 -50.93 11.78
C ASP A 8 7.32 -49.97 12.49
N ASP A 9 7.24 -50.03 13.82
CA ASP A 9 6.43 -49.09 14.62
C ASP A 9 6.95 -47.65 14.51
N PHE A 10 8.27 -47.44 14.43
CA PHE A 10 8.86 -46.12 14.20
C PHE A 10 8.62 -45.62 12.76
N ALA A 11 8.76 -46.49 11.76
CA ALA A 11 8.46 -46.14 10.38
C ALA A 11 6.98 -45.76 10.20
N ARG A 12 6.08 -46.47 10.91
CA ARG A 12 4.65 -46.15 10.94
C ARG A 12 4.37 -44.82 11.63
N LEU A 13 4.99 -44.57 12.79
CA LEU A 13 4.91 -43.29 13.49
C LEU A 13 5.41 -42.11 12.62
N VAL A 14 6.51 -42.30 11.89
CA VAL A 14 7.05 -41.27 10.99
C VAL A 14 6.12 -41.03 9.80
N THR A 15 5.49 -42.08 9.27
CA THR A 15 4.52 -41.97 8.18
C THR A 15 3.25 -41.25 8.64
N ASP A 16 2.70 -41.65 9.80
CA ASP A 16 1.53 -41.02 10.42
C ASP A 16 1.81 -39.55 10.79
N ALA A 17 3.00 -39.26 11.31
CA ALA A 17 3.43 -37.90 11.62
C ALA A 17 3.65 -37.04 10.36
N SER A 18 4.05 -37.65 9.24
CA SER A 18 4.22 -36.93 7.97
C SER A 18 2.88 -36.49 7.38
N GLU A 19 1.83 -37.30 7.49
CA GLU A 19 0.47 -36.90 7.09
C GLU A 19 -0.08 -35.76 7.95
N VAL A 20 0.09 -35.86 9.27
CA VAL A 20 -0.31 -34.78 10.19
C VAL A 20 0.49 -33.51 9.93
N ALA A 21 1.79 -33.61 9.67
CA ALA A 21 2.64 -32.45 9.37
C ALA A 21 2.21 -31.73 8.09
N GLN A 22 1.76 -32.45 7.05
CA GLN A 22 1.23 -31.84 5.84
C GLN A 22 -0.12 -31.14 6.08
N GLY A 23 -0.99 -31.70 6.92
CA GLY A 23 -2.24 -31.07 7.34
C GLY A 23 -2.00 -29.77 8.13
N VAL A 24 -1.15 -29.85 9.15
CA VAL A 24 -0.76 -28.69 9.99
C VAL A 24 -0.12 -27.59 9.15
N ARG A 25 0.72 -27.94 8.16
CA ARG A 25 1.32 -26.95 7.26
C ARG A 25 0.26 -26.19 6.46
N ARG A 26 -0.73 -26.88 5.87
CA ARG A 26 -1.80 -26.22 5.09
C ARG A 26 -2.66 -25.31 5.96
N GLU A 27 -2.95 -25.74 7.18
CA GLU A 27 -3.69 -24.94 8.15
C GLU A 27 -2.88 -23.71 8.61
N ALA A 28 -1.59 -23.88 8.85
CA ALA A 28 -0.68 -22.80 9.21
C ALA A 28 -0.54 -21.77 8.07
N GLU A 29 -0.38 -22.22 6.82
CA GLU A 29 -0.34 -21.34 5.64
C GLU A 29 -1.65 -20.53 5.50
N THR A 30 -2.80 -21.18 5.69
CA THR A 30 -4.11 -20.52 5.63
C THR A 30 -4.30 -19.52 6.77
N ALA A 31 -3.94 -19.90 8.00
CA ALA A 31 -4.00 -19.03 9.16
C ALA A 31 -3.08 -17.81 8.99
N MET A 32 -1.84 -18.02 8.53
CA MET A 32 -0.88 -16.95 8.27
C MET A 32 -1.39 -15.99 7.21
N LYS A 33 -1.93 -16.49 6.08
CA LYS A 33 -2.52 -15.64 5.03
C LYS A 33 -3.67 -14.80 5.59
N SER A 34 -4.57 -15.41 6.36
CA SER A 34 -5.69 -14.67 6.96
C SER A 34 -5.25 -13.60 7.96
N GLN A 35 -4.17 -13.84 8.71
CA GLN A 35 -3.59 -12.83 9.61
C GLN A 35 -2.92 -11.71 8.84
N LEU A 36 -2.26 -12.02 7.72
CA LEU A 36 -1.64 -11.02 6.86
C LEU A 36 -2.68 -10.13 6.19
N GLU A 37 -3.78 -10.71 5.69
CA GLU A 37 -4.92 -9.97 5.14
C GLU A 37 -5.55 -9.05 6.19
N ARG A 38 -5.77 -9.54 7.43
CA ARG A 38 -6.26 -8.70 8.54
C ARG A 38 -5.28 -7.59 8.93
N LEU A 39 -3.98 -7.88 8.96
CA LEU A 39 -2.96 -6.88 9.25
C LEU A 39 -2.94 -5.81 8.17
N LEU A 40 -2.95 -6.19 6.89
CA LEU A 40 -3.02 -5.25 5.76
C LEU A 40 -4.32 -4.45 5.73
N ALA A 41 -5.43 -5.02 6.20
CA ALA A 41 -6.70 -4.29 6.35
C ALA A 41 -6.71 -3.33 7.55
N THR A 42 -5.88 -3.59 8.57
CA THR A 42 -5.75 -2.74 9.76
C THR A 42 -4.67 -1.67 9.58
N MET A 43 -3.63 -1.97 8.82
CA MET A 43 -2.68 -0.99 8.34
C MET A 43 -3.41 -0.13 7.32
N ASP A 44 -3.42 1.18 7.52
CA ASP A 44 -4.06 2.17 6.62
C ASP A 44 -3.26 2.25 5.28
N VAL A 45 -3.23 1.14 4.54
CA VAL A 45 -2.44 0.97 3.34
C VAL A 45 -3.17 1.65 2.20
N VAL A 46 -2.65 2.79 1.77
CA VAL A 46 -3.13 3.50 0.59
C VAL A 46 -3.07 2.56 -0.61
N THR A 47 -4.22 2.30 -1.21
CA THR A 47 -4.28 1.46 -2.40
C THR A 47 -3.57 2.16 -3.56
N ARG A 48 -3.12 1.36 -4.53
CA ARG A 48 -2.46 1.92 -5.72
C ARG A 48 -3.38 2.88 -6.48
N GLU A 49 -4.68 2.60 -6.50
CA GLU A 49 -5.67 3.43 -7.17
C GLU A 49 -5.85 4.78 -6.47
N GLU A 50 -5.99 4.79 -5.15
CA GLU A 50 -6.05 6.04 -4.36
C GLU A 50 -4.79 6.87 -4.51
N PHE A 51 -3.62 6.22 -4.51
CA PHE A 51 -2.35 6.91 -4.73
C PHE A 51 -2.30 7.58 -6.11
N GLU A 52 -2.67 6.86 -7.17
CA GLU A 52 -2.69 7.43 -8.53
C GLU A 52 -3.77 8.52 -8.66
N ALA A 53 -4.93 8.38 -8.03
CA ALA A 53 -5.97 9.40 -8.00
C ALA A 53 -5.48 10.70 -7.33
N VAL A 54 -4.85 10.60 -6.16
CA VAL A 54 -4.29 11.76 -5.45
C VAL A 54 -3.14 12.39 -6.24
N LYS A 55 -2.29 11.58 -6.87
CA LYS A 55 -1.20 12.07 -7.72
C LYS A 55 -1.71 12.87 -8.91
N GLN A 56 -2.75 12.38 -9.59
CA GLN A 56 -3.40 13.11 -10.68
C GLN A 56 -4.05 14.41 -10.19
N MET A 57 -4.76 14.36 -9.06
CA MET A 57 -5.34 15.54 -8.43
C MET A 57 -4.28 16.59 -8.07
N ALA A 58 -3.16 16.16 -7.50
CA ALA A 58 -2.04 17.04 -7.15
C ALA A 58 -1.38 17.67 -8.39
N ALA A 59 -1.23 16.92 -9.48
CA ALA A 59 -0.73 17.45 -10.75
C ALA A 59 -1.67 18.52 -11.31
N LYS A 60 -2.97 18.22 -11.40
CA LYS A 60 -3.99 19.16 -11.86
C LYS A 60 -4.03 20.43 -10.99
N ALA A 61 -3.99 20.28 -9.67
CA ALA A 61 -3.98 21.40 -8.75
C ALA A 61 -2.76 22.31 -8.94
N ARG A 62 -1.58 21.75 -9.25
CA ARG A 62 -0.38 22.56 -9.57
C ARG A 62 -0.55 23.35 -10.87
N ASP A 63 -1.11 22.72 -11.90
CA ASP A 63 -1.36 23.37 -13.19
C ASP A 63 -2.38 24.50 -13.05
N ASP A 64 -3.47 24.24 -12.33
CA ASP A 64 -4.53 25.23 -12.10
C ASP A 64 -4.02 26.38 -11.22
N ASN A 65 -3.21 26.11 -10.20
CA ASN A 65 -2.53 27.15 -9.42
C ASN A 65 -1.65 28.04 -10.30
N LYS A 66 -0.84 27.47 -11.20
CA LYS A 66 0.01 28.26 -12.10
C LYS A 66 -0.81 29.20 -12.98
N LYS A 67 -1.93 28.72 -13.54
CA LYS A 67 -2.85 29.55 -14.34
C LYS A 67 -3.48 30.66 -13.50
N LEU A 68 -3.91 30.35 -12.29
CA LEU A 68 -4.48 31.34 -11.37
C LEU A 68 -3.44 32.40 -10.99
N SER A 69 -2.21 32.01 -10.65
CA SER A 69 -1.12 32.96 -10.36
C SER A 69 -0.84 33.90 -11.53
N GLN A 70 -0.86 33.40 -12.77
CA GLN A 70 -0.71 34.26 -13.96
C GLN A 70 -1.86 35.25 -14.10
N ARG A 71 -3.10 34.81 -13.88
CA ARG A 71 -4.28 35.69 -13.91
C ARG A 71 -4.22 36.75 -12.82
N VAL A 72 -3.83 36.37 -11.61
CA VAL A 72 -3.63 37.29 -10.48
C VAL A 72 -2.58 38.34 -10.84
N ALA A 73 -1.40 37.93 -11.32
CA ALA A 73 -0.35 38.87 -11.71
C ALA A 73 -0.80 39.85 -12.83
N ALA A 74 -1.57 39.37 -13.81
CA ALA A 74 -2.11 40.23 -14.86
C ALA A 74 -3.12 41.25 -14.33
N LEU A 75 -3.99 40.83 -13.40
CA LEU A 75 -4.95 41.73 -12.74
C LEU A 75 -4.23 42.74 -11.84
N GLU A 76 -3.24 42.31 -11.06
CA GLU A 76 -2.42 43.18 -10.22
C GLU A 76 -1.69 44.24 -11.06
N ALA A 77 -1.15 43.86 -12.22
CA ALA A 77 -0.53 44.80 -13.15
C ALA A 77 -1.53 45.81 -13.72
N ALA A 78 -2.77 45.37 -14.02
CA ALA A 78 -3.82 46.24 -14.55
C ALA A 78 -4.38 47.22 -13.50
N ILE A 79 -4.37 46.83 -12.22
CA ILE A 79 -4.89 47.65 -11.12
C ILE A 79 -3.81 48.57 -10.53
N LYS A 80 -2.53 48.30 -10.80
CA LYS A 80 -1.43 49.13 -10.31
C LYS A 80 -1.66 50.58 -10.77
N PRO A 81 -1.88 51.53 -9.86
CA PRO A 81 -2.01 52.93 -10.25
C PRO A 81 -0.70 53.35 -10.91
N GLU A 82 -0.79 54.04 -12.05
CA GLU A 82 0.39 54.68 -12.63
C GLU A 82 1.05 55.54 -11.55
N PRO A 83 2.39 55.56 -11.45
CA PRO A 83 3.05 56.53 -10.62
C PRO A 83 2.62 57.88 -11.17
N THR A 84 1.73 58.56 -10.44
CA THR A 84 1.36 59.94 -10.66
C THR A 84 2.62 60.77 -10.44
N GLY A 85 3.43 60.85 -11.49
CA GLY A 85 4.45 61.85 -11.70
C GLY A 85 3.75 63.19 -11.92
N SER A 86 3.21 63.72 -10.84
CA SER A 86 2.86 65.13 -10.71
C SER A 86 4.14 65.92 -10.48
N GLY A 87 4.38 66.91 -11.35
CA GLY A 87 4.98 68.17 -10.95
C GLY A 87 6.48 68.31 -11.18
N GLY A 88 6.82 68.89 -12.34
CA GLY A 88 8.12 69.42 -12.72
C GLY A 88 8.00 70.12 -14.05
#